data_AF-A0A412MZ07-F1
#
_entry.id   AF-A0A412MZ07-F1
#
_cell.length_a   1.000
_cell.length_b   1.000
_cell.length_c   1.000
_cell.angle_alpha   90.00
_cell.angle_beta   90.00
_cell.angle_gamma   90.00
#
_symmetry.space_group_name_H-M   'P 1'
#
loop_
_entity.id
_entity.type
_entity.pdbx_description
1 polymer ?
#
loop_
_entity_poly.entity_id
_entity_poly.type
_entity_poly.pdbx_seq_one_letter_code
_entity_poly.pdbx_strand_id
1 'polypeptide(L)'
;MFAGPQVSGAIRNQFNQVTNTVDSGADGDSFMSAEEKAYREAMKTVAQKEAKDWTLDEQKAAATDIAKNGTSSVVYAKAKAAMDAGTKFSMKLTNGKMMQYRIIGINHDDLADGSGKAGLTFLTTSTTISSRMNATSTNAGGWEKSELRQKMNSGEIWKLMPSDLQSKVKSVTKLTNNVGGAEKNAAVTATSDKLFLLSYSEMVPTSYWASSYPWTSSEGTQYEAFKGKVTNNYSANESLKIGSNWWERSVVPNTLSTSFLFVHDNGQPSSFGGAPDVINVCPAWCF
;
A
#
# COMPACT_ATOMS: atom_id res chain seq x y z
N MET A 1 5.39 -13.91 93.21
CA MET A 1 6.02 -15.01 92.44
C MET A 1 4.96 -15.66 91.56
N PHE A 2 5.27 -15.75 90.27
CA PHE A 2 4.79 -16.70 89.24
C PHE A 2 3.31 -17.14 89.13
N ALA A 3 2.75 -16.77 87.96
CA ALA A 3 2.14 -17.61 86.93
C ALA A 3 0.67 -18.10 87.00
N GLY A 4 -0.03 -17.83 85.88
CA GLY A 4 -1.25 -18.50 85.37
C GLY A 4 -2.50 -17.61 85.39
N PRO A 5 -3.35 -17.58 84.33
CA PRO A 5 -3.74 -18.73 83.52
C PRO A 5 -3.76 -18.54 81.98
N GLN A 6 -3.72 -19.67 81.28
CA GLN A 6 -4.01 -19.83 79.85
C GLN A 6 -5.41 -19.29 79.50
N VAL A 7 -5.51 -18.53 78.41
CA VAL A 7 -6.79 -18.21 77.77
C VAL A 7 -6.80 -18.83 76.38
N SER A 8 -7.55 -19.94 76.27
CA SER A 8 -8.09 -20.44 75.02
C SER A 8 -9.23 -19.51 74.60
N GLY A 9 -9.18 -18.95 73.39
CA GLY A 9 -10.30 -18.16 72.89
C GLY A 9 -10.00 -17.32 71.64
N ALA A 10 -10.63 -17.71 70.53
CA ALA A 10 -11.06 -16.85 69.43
C ALA A 10 -10.00 -16.13 68.57
N ILE A 11 -9.48 -16.83 67.55
CA ILE A 11 -9.21 -16.19 66.24
C ILE A 11 -9.92 -17.02 65.16
N ARG A 12 -11.25 -16.90 65.12
CA ARG A 12 -12.10 -17.30 63.99
C ARG A 12 -12.94 -16.08 63.60
N ASN A 13 -12.34 -15.11 62.93
CA ASN A 13 -13.03 -14.16 62.05
C ASN A 13 -12.07 -13.15 61.40
N GLN A 14 -11.36 -13.56 60.34
CA GLN A 14 -10.76 -12.59 59.41
C GLN A 14 -11.04 -12.90 57.93
N PHE A 15 -12.00 -13.79 57.63
CA PHE A 15 -12.34 -14.14 56.25
C PHE A 15 -13.71 -13.61 55.77
N ASN A 16 -14.21 -12.51 56.34
CA ASN A 16 -15.55 -12.01 56.05
C ASN A 16 -15.65 -10.54 55.60
N GLN A 17 -14.59 -9.94 55.05
CA GLN A 17 -14.67 -8.56 54.53
C GLN A 17 -13.85 -8.29 53.24
N VAL A 18 -13.81 -9.24 52.31
CA VAL A 18 -13.50 -8.89 50.90
C VAL A 18 -14.43 -9.67 49.98
N THR A 19 -15.72 -9.36 50.05
CA THR A 19 -16.67 -9.58 48.96
C THR A 19 -17.00 -8.22 48.34
N ASN A 20 -15.96 -7.54 47.83
CA ASN A 20 -16.19 -6.61 46.73
C ASN A 20 -16.40 -7.47 45.50
N THR A 21 -17.67 -7.68 45.17
CA THR A 21 -18.22 -7.89 43.84
C THR A 21 -17.18 -8.39 42.82
N VAL A 22 -16.89 -9.70 42.86
CA VAL A 22 -16.39 -10.36 41.66
C VAL A 22 -17.63 -10.55 40.81
N ASP A 23 -17.96 -9.53 40.02
CA ASP A 23 -18.91 -9.65 38.94
C ASP A 23 -18.30 -10.66 37.96
N SER A 24 -18.68 -11.93 38.09
CA SER A 24 -18.39 -12.95 37.09
C SER A 24 -19.30 -12.72 35.88
N GLY A 25 -19.19 -11.52 35.31
CA GLY A 25 -19.71 -11.19 34.00
C GLY A 25 -18.82 -11.87 32.96
N ALA A 26 -19.43 -12.49 31.98
CA ALA A 26 -18.79 -13.18 30.87
C ALA A 26 -18.02 -12.25 29.90
N ASP A 27 -17.55 -11.10 30.37
CA ASP A 27 -16.97 -10.06 29.54
C ASP A 27 -15.49 -9.87 29.90
N GLY A 28 -14.62 -10.49 29.09
CA GLY A 28 -13.18 -10.21 29.06
C GLY A 28 -12.83 -8.75 28.65
N ASP A 29 -13.84 -7.88 28.55
CA ASP A 29 -13.74 -6.48 28.16
C ASP A 29 -13.65 -5.53 29.37
N SER A 30 -13.77 -6.01 30.62
CA SER A 30 -13.74 -5.13 31.81
C SER A 30 -12.39 -4.42 32.03
N PHE A 31 -11.30 -4.96 31.46
CA PHE A 31 -9.94 -4.42 31.56
C PHE A 31 -9.47 -3.64 30.32
N MET A 32 -10.30 -3.56 29.27
CA MET A 32 -9.91 -2.92 28.02
C MET A 32 -10.15 -1.41 28.05
N SER A 33 -9.23 -0.65 27.46
CA SER A 33 -9.44 0.79 27.26
C SER A 33 -10.61 1.03 26.28
N ALA A 34 -11.21 2.23 26.33
CA ALA A 34 -12.26 2.60 25.38
C ALA A 34 -11.78 2.53 23.92
N GLU A 35 -10.51 2.84 23.68
CA GLU A 35 -9.89 2.77 22.36
C GLU A 35 -9.74 1.32 21.87
N GLU A 36 -9.34 0.41 22.76
CA GLU A 36 -9.20 -1.00 22.40
C GLU A 36 -10.58 -1.66 22.16
N LYS A 37 -11.60 -1.25 22.91
CA LYS A 37 -12.99 -1.69 22.66
C LYS A 37 -13.48 -1.20 21.31
N ALA A 38 -13.28 0.08 21.00
CA ALA A 38 -13.66 0.66 19.71
C ALA A 38 -12.93 -0.03 18.55
N TYR A 39 -11.63 -0.31 18.72
CA TYR A 39 -10.84 -1.06 17.75
C TYR A 39 -11.39 -2.47 17.52
N ARG A 40 -11.68 -3.22 18.59
CA ARG A 40 -12.23 -4.58 18.49
C ARG A 40 -13.56 -4.59 17.75
N GLU A 41 -14.46 -3.68 18.07
CA GLU A 41 -15.77 -3.62 17.42
C GLU A 41 -15.69 -3.20 15.95
N ALA A 42 -14.81 -2.24 15.63
CA ALA A 42 -14.52 -1.88 14.24
C ALA A 42 -13.97 -3.08 13.45
N MET A 43 -12.98 -3.79 14.00
CA MET A 43 -12.38 -4.96 13.34
C MET A 43 -13.35 -6.13 13.20
N LYS A 44 -14.27 -6.32 14.16
CA LYS A 44 -15.36 -7.29 14.04
C LYS A 44 -16.26 -6.97 12.84
N THR A 45 -16.61 -5.71 12.65
CA THR A 45 -17.39 -5.25 11.50
C THR A 45 -16.65 -5.48 10.19
N VAL A 46 -15.38 -5.08 10.10
CA VAL A 46 -14.55 -5.28 8.89
C VAL A 46 -14.39 -6.77 8.57
N ALA A 47 -14.17 -7.61 9.59
CA ALA A 47 -14.01 -9.04 9.45
C ALA A 47 -15.30 -9.76 9.02
N GLN A 48 -16.48 -9.21 9.34
CA GLN A 48 -17.77 -9.78 8.90
C GLN A 48 -18.14 -9.36 7.47
N LYS A 49 -17.83 -8.13 7.07
CA LYS A 49 -18.15 -7.61 5.72
C LYS A 49 -17.37 -8.30 4.62
N GLU A 50 -17.97 -8.42 3.44
CA GLU A 50 -17.25 -8.79 2.23
C GLU A 50 -16.26 -7.68 1.84
N ALA A 51 -15.06 -8.06 1.38
CA ALA A 51 -14.00 -7.09 1.11
C ALA A 51 -14.43 -6.05 0.06
N LYS A 52 -15.24 -6.44 -0.93
CA LYS A 52 -15.77 -5.54 -1.98
C LYS A 52 -16.63 -4.39 -1.42
N ASP A 53 -17.18 -4.56 -0.22
CA ASP A 53 -18.11 -3.62 0.42
C ASP A 53 -17.41 -2.78 1.51
N TRP A 54 -16.08 -2.93 1.68
CA TRP A 54 -15.32 -2.11 2.61
C TRP A 54 -15.31 -0.64 2.20
N THR A 55 -15.72 0.22 3.13
CA THR A 55 -15.52 1.68 3.01
C THR A 55 -14.04 2.04 3.07
N LEU A 56 -13.71 3.31 2.81
CA LEU A 56 -12.33 3.78 2.92
C LEU A 56 -11.79 3.71 4.36
N ASP A 57 -12.64 3.96 5.35
CA ASP A 57 -12.30 3.78 6.77
C ASP A 57 -12.01 2.30 7.10
N GLU A 58 -12.81 1.39 6.54
CA GLU A 58 -12.64 -0.05 6.76
C GLU A 58 -11.41 -0.60 6.04
N GLN A 59 -11.11 -0.09 4.84
CA GLN A 59 -9.84 -0.38 4.15
C GLN A 59 -8.64 0.10 4.97
N LYS A 60 -8.73 1.28 5.59
CA LYS A 60 -7.67 1.81 6.45
C LYS A 60 -7.53 1.01 7.74
N ALA A 61 -8.64 0.62 8.38
CA ALA A 61 -8.64 -0.24 9.55
C ALA A 61 -8.02 -1.62 9.24
N ALA A 62 -8.41 -2.24 8.12
CA ALA A 62 -7.83 -3.50 7.66
C ALA A 62 -6.33 -3.39 7.42
N ALA A 63 -5.88 -2.33 6.74
CA ALA A 63 -4.46 -2.08 6.52
C ALA A 63 -3.71 -1.89 7.85
N THR A 64 -4.28 -1.17 8.80
CA THR A 64 -3.65 -0.92 10.11
C THR A 64 -3.50 -2.23 10.91
N ASP A 65 -4.52 -3.08 10.93
CA ASP A 65 -4.46 -4.39 11.59
C ASP A 65 -3.46 -5.33 10.90
N ILE A 66 -3.40 -5.34 9.57
CA ILE A 66 -2.44 -6.14 8.79
C ILE A 66 -1.00 -5.64 8.98
N ALA A 67 -0.76 -4.33 9.03
CA ALA A 67 0.55 -3.77 9.29
C ALA A 67 1.08 -4.21 10.67
N LYS A 68 0.20 -4.26 11.67
CA LYS A 68 0.54 -4.66 13.04
C LYS A 68 0.70 -6.18 13.20
N ASN A 69 -0.22 -6.96 12.65
CA ASN A 69 -0.37 -8.39 12.95
C ASN A 69 0.10 -9.31 11.81
N GLY A 70 0.42 -8.76 10.64
CA GLY A 70 0.85 -9.51 9.47
C GLY A 70 -0.15 -10.59 9.06
N THR A 71 0.35 -11.80 8.80
CA THR A 71 -0.47 -12.96 8.42
C THR A 71 -1.41 -13.42 9.53
N SER A 72 -1.18 -12.99 10.77
CA SER A 72 -2.04 -13.28 11.93
C SER A 72 -3.22 -12.31 12.06
N SER A 73 -3.30 -11.29 11.21
CA SER A 73 -4.47 -10.40 11.14
C SER A 73 -5.74 -11.20 10.80
N VAL A 74 -6.82 -10.91 11.52
CA VAL A 74 -8.14 -11.54 11.31
C VAL A 74 -8.75 -11.22 9.93
N VAL A 75 -8.27 -10.17 9.25
CA VAL A 75 -8.70 -9.78 7.91
C VAL A 75 -7.69 -10.11 6.82
N TYR A 76 -6.52 -10.69 7.15
CA TYR A 76 -5.48 -11.01 6.16
C TYR A 76 -5.99 -11.90 5.03
N ALA A 77 -6.61 -13.03 5.36
CA ALA A 77 -7.12 -13.98 4.37
C ALA A 77 -8.15 -13.33 3.43
N LYS A 78 -8.96 -12.41 3.97
CA LYS A 78 -10.00 -11.70 3.22
C LYS A 78 -9.39 -10.64 2.29
N ALA A 79 -8.43 -9.86 2.77
CA ALA A 79 -7.68 -8.91 1.93
C ALA A 79 -6.93 -9.64 0.80
N LYS A 80 -6.31 -10.79 1.11
CA LYS A 80 -5.64 -11.64 0.13
C LYS A 80 -6.61 -12.17 -0.93
N ALA A 81 -7.75 -12.71 -0.52
CA ALA A 81 -8.77 -13.19 -1.46
C ALA A 81 -9.28 -12.07 -2.37
N ALA A 82 -9.49 -10.86 -1.84
CA ALA A 82 -9.90 -9.70 -2.63
C ALA A 82 -8.83 -9.26 -3.65
N MET A 83 -7.56 -9.27 -3.23
CA MET A 83 -6.42 -9.00 -4.11
C MET A 83 -6.30 -10.05 -5.22
N ASP A 84 -6.38 -11.34 -4.87
CA ASP A 84 -6.27 -12.45 -5.80
C ASP A 84 -7.41 -12.43 -6.83
N ALA A 85 -8.64 -12.12 -6.40
CA ALA A 85 -9.81 -11.97 -7.25
C ALA A 85 -9.80 -10.69 -8.10
N GLY A 86 -8.90 -9.74 -7.81
CA GLY A 86 -8.89 -8.43 -8.48
C GLY A 86 -10.10 -7.57 -8.15
N THR A 87 -10.65 -7.72 -6.94
CA THR A 87 -11.81 -6.95 -6.46
C THR A 87 -11.57 -5.45 -6.63
N LYS A 88 -12.50 -4.80 -7.31
CA LYS A 88 -12.44 -3.36 -7.57
C LYS A 88 -13.29 -2.58 -6.58
N PHE A 89 -12.68 -1.54 -6.04
CA PHE A 89 -13.33 -0.49 -5.28
C PHE A 89 -13.57 0.72 -6.19
N SER A 90 -14.36 1.67 -5.71
CA SER A 90 -14.62 2.91 -6.44
C SER A 90 -14.70 4.10 -5.48
N MET A 91 -14.18 5.24 -5.92
CA MET A 91 -14.36 6.52 -5.23
C MET A 91 -14.58 7.64 -6.23
N LYS A 92 -15.31 8.67 -5.83
CA LYS A 92 -15.54 9.87 -6.65
C LYS A 92 -14.42 10.87 -6.42
N LEU A 93 -13.72 11.27 -7.48
CA LEU A 93 -12.73 12.35 -7.46
C LEU A 93 -13.38 13.72 -7.26
N THR A 94 -12.60 14.74 -6.89
CA THR A 94 -13.13 16.11 -6.67
C THR A 94 -13.72 16.74 -7.94
N ASN A 95 -13.29 16.28 -9.12
CA ASN A 95 -13.86 16.68 -10.42
C ASN A 95 -15.12 15.89 -10.82
N GLY A 96 -15.64 15.03 -9.94
CA GLY A 96 -16.85 14.27 -10.14
C GLY A 96 -16.70 12.95 -10.90
N LYS A 97 -15.53 12.65 -11.47
CA LYS A 97 -15.26 11.36 -12.13
C LYS A 97 -15.11 10.23 -11.11
N MET A 98 -15.46 9.01 -11.51
CA MET A 98 -15.28 7.81 -10.70
C MET A 98 -13.93 7.16 -10.97
N MET A 99 -13.10 7.03 -9.94
CA MET A 99 -11.83 6.29 -9.99
C MET A 99 -12.05 4.87 -9.48
N GLN A 100 -11.60 3.86 -10.24
CA GLN A 100 -11.61 2.46 -9.82
C GLN A 100 -10.21 2.04 -9.39
N TYR A 101 -10.11 1.23 -8.35
CA TYR A 101 -8.82 0.77 -7.82
C TYR A 101 -8.94 -0.61 -7.17
N ARG A 102 -7.82 -1.29 -6.97
CA ARG A 102 -7.75 -2.64 -6.36
C ARG A 102 -6.54 -2.79 -5.46
N ILE A 103 -6.57 -3.76 -4.55
CA ILE A 103 -5.39 -4.16 -3.78
C ILE A 103 -4.40 -4.84 -4.73
N ILE A 104 -3.11 -4.48 -4.60
CA ILE A 104 -2.01 -5.12 -5.33
C ILE A 104 -0.94 -5.71 -4.41
N GLY A 105 -0.82 -5.22 -3.18
CA GLY A 105 0.18 -5.67 -2.21
C GLY A 105 -0.37 -5.71 -0.80
N ILE A 106 0.21 -6.59 0.02
CA ILE A 106 -0.12 -6.79 1.43
C ILE A 106 1.20 -6.88 2.20
N ASN A 107 1.45 -5.98 3.16
CA ASN A 107 2.76 -5.84 3.83
C ASN A 107 3.93 -5.80 2.84
N HIS A 108 3.78 -4.99 1.78
CA HIS A 108 4.76 -4.89 0.70
C HIS A 108 5.72 -3.72 0.91
N ASP A 109 5.16 -2.51 0.86
CA ASP A 109 5.91 -1.25 0.84
C ASP A 109 6.34 -0.80 2.24
N ASP A 110 7.58 -0.30 2.35
CA ASP A 110 8.09 0.31 3.57
C ASP A 110 7.59 1.75 3.72
N LEU A 111 7.08 2.09 4.91
CA LEU A 111 6.66 3.44 5.26
C LEU A 111 7.88 4.37 5.29
N ALA A 112 7.72 5.56 4.73
CA ALA A 112 8.82 6.52 4.62
C ALA A 112 9.27 7.12 5.96
N ASP A 113 8.45 6.99 7.00
CA ASP A 113 8.77 7.42 8.37
C ASP A 113 9.57 6.36 9.16
N GLY A 114 9.84 5.20 8.55
CA GLY A 114 10.59 4.11 9.18
C GLY A 114 9.80 3.30 10.22
N SER A 115 8.49 3.50 10.33
CA SER A 115 7.63 2.81 11.33
C SER A 115 7.30 1.35 10.96
N GLY A 116 7.76 0.87 9.80
CA GLY A 116 7.57 -0.50 9.33
C GLY A 116 6.95 -0.55 7.94
N LYS A 117 6.15 -1.58 7.67
CA LYS A 117 5.47 -1.77 6.38
C LYS A 117 4.05 -1.25 6.41
N ALA A 118 3.61 -0.72 5.27
CA ALA A 118 2.20 -0.43 5.03
C ALA A 118 1.41 -1.74 4.93
N GLY A 119 0.18 -1.74 5.44
CA GLY A 119 -0.63 -2.96 5.49
C GLY A 119 -1.14 -3.38 4.13
N LEU A 120 -1.63 -2.41 3.35
CA LEU A 120 -2.20 -2.62 2.02
C LEU A 120 -1.68 -1.57 1.03
N THR A 121 -1.36 -2.03 -0.17
CA THR A 121 -1.04 -1.20 -1.33
C THR A 121 -2.15 -1.32 -2.36
N PHE A 122 -2.63 -0.17 -2.87
CA PHE A 122 -3.69 -0.09 -3.87
C PHE A 122 -3.15 0.45 -5.19
N LEU A 123 -3.76 0.05 -6.31
CA LEU A 123 -3.48 0.54 -7.66
C LEU A 123 -4.77 0.96 -8.36
N THR A 124 -4.76 2.16 -8.95
CA THR A 124 -5.81 2.64 -9.84
C THR A 124 -5.89 1.78 -11.11
N THR A 125 -7.09 1.45 -11.56
CA THR A 125 -7.34 0.66 -12.78
C THR A 125 -8.23 1.38 -13.80
N SER A 126 -8.67 2.60 -13.51
CA SER A 126 -9.46 3.45 -14.40
C SER A 126 -8.59 4.45 -15.18
N THR A 127 -9.03 4.83 -16.37
CA THR A 127 -8.34 5.78 -17.28
C THR A 127 -8.77 7.24 -17.09
N THR A 128 -9.16 7.62 -15.88
CA THR A 128 -9.76 8.95 -15.61
C THR A 128 -8.75 10.09 -15.47
N ILE A 129 -7.47 9.76 -15.30
CA ILE A 129 -6.36 10.69 -15.08
C ILE A 129 -5.31 10.41 -16.15
N SER A 130 -4.87 11.46 -16.84
CA SER A 130 -3.80 11.41 -17.83
C SER A 130 -2.90 12.62 -17.67
N SER A 131 -1.60 12.44 -17.86
CA SER A 131 -0.63 13.53 -17.86
C SER A 131 0.61 13.08 -18.61
N ARG A 132 1.36 14.06 -19.10
CA ARG A 132 2.76 13.85 -19.45
C ARG A 132 3.62 13.57 -18.22
N MET A 133 4.76 12.92 -18.42
CA MET A 133 5.78 12.74 -17.39
C MET A 133 6.51 14.08 -17.13
N ASN A 134 6.98 14.75 -18.20
CA ASN A 134 7.66 16.05 -18.20
C ASN A 134 7.22 16.93 -19.37
N ALA A 135 7.37 18.26 -19.27
CA ALA A 135 7.08 19.17 -20.39
C ALA A 135 8.02 19.01 -21.58
N THR A 136 9.28 18.76 -21.28
CA THR A 136 10.36 18.66 -22.25
C THR A 136 10.75 17.20 -22.44
N SER A 137 11.33 16.89 -23.60
CA SER A 137 11.81 15.55 -23.95
C SER A 137 13.07 15.20 -23.14
N THR A 138 12.92 14.90 -21.86
CA THR A 138 14.01 14.53 -20.96
C THR A 138 13.55 13.52 -19.91
N ASN A 139 14.44 12.58 -19.58
CA ASN A 139 14.35 11.71 -18.40
C ASN A 139 15.45 11.98 -17.37
N ALA A 140 16.18 13.10 -17.52
CA ALA A 140 17.20 13.51 -16.56
C ALA A 140 16.58 13.72 -15.17
N GLY A 141 17.16 13.08 -14.15
CA GLY A 141 16.59 13.11 -12.80
C GLY A 141 15.52 12.05 -12.52
N GLY A 142 15.16 11.24 -13.52
CA GLY A 142 14.18 10.16 -13.42
C GLY A 142 12.84 10.58 -12.81
N TRP A 143 12.24 9.67 -12.05
CA TRP A 143 10.98 9.89 -11.36
C TRP A 143 11.05 11.02 -10.33
N GLU A 144 12.14 11.09 -9.56
CA GLU A 144 12.33 12.05 -8.46
C GLU A 144 12.11 13.49 -8.91
N LYS A 145 12.68 13.85 -10.06
CA LYS A 145 12.60 15.21 -10.63
C LYS A 145 11.44 15.40 -11.61
N SER A 146 10.65 14.36 -11.88
CA SER A 146 9.58 14.45 -12.87
C SER A 146 8.47 15.44 -12.47
N GLU A 147 7.89 16.13 -13.46
CA GLU A 147 6.71 16.98 -13.24
C GLU A 147 5.53 16.14 -12.74
N LEU A 148 5.36 14.93 -13.27
CA LEU A 148 4.28 14.04 -12.90
C LEU A 148 4.32 13.66 -11.41
N ARG A 149 5.51 13.35 -10.86
CA ARG A 149 5.66 13.08 -9.43
C ARG A 149 5.21 14.26 -8.57
N GLN A 150 5.57 15.49 -8.96
CA GLN A 150 5.14 16.71 -8.25
C GLN A 150 3.62 16.88 -8.29
N LYS A 151 3.01 16.67 -9.47
CA LYS A 151 1.56 16.69 -9.64
C LYS A 151 0.85 15.67 -8.75
N MET A 152 1.43 14.47 -8.60
CA MET A 152 0.88 13.36 -7.82
C MET A 152 1.05 13.54 -6.30
N ASN A 153 2.09 14.21 -5.81
CA ASN A 153 2.39 14.26 -4.37
C ASN A 153 1.91 15.54 -3.66
N SER A 154 1.73 16.64 -4.40
CA SER A 154 1.25 17.91 -3.86
C SER A 154 0.50 18.80 -4.86
N GLY A 155 0.59 18.49 -6.16
CA GLY A 155 0.02 19.28 -7.23
C GLY A 155 -1.41 18.87 -7.63
N GLU A 156 -1.71 19.03 -8.92
CA GLU A 156 -3.08 18.92 -9.44
C GLU A 156 -3.69 17.52 -9.28
N ILE A 157 -2.91 16.45 -9.46
CA ILE A 157 -3.40 15.07 -9.32
C ILE A 157 -3.67 14.74 -7.86
N TRP A 158 -2.81 15.19 -6.93
CA TRP A 158 -3.07 15.07 -5.50
C TRP A 158 -4.39 15.75 -5.11
N LYS A 159 -4.63 16.97 -5.63
CA LYS A 159 -5.86 17.75 -5.38
C LYS A 159 -7.13 17.14 -6.01
N LEU A 160 -6.99 16.19 -6.93
CA LEU A 160 -8.13 15.41 -7.44
C LEU A 160 -8.61 14.35 -6.44
N MET A 161 -7.74 13.90 -5.54
CA MET A 161 -8.09 12.91 -4.52
C MET A 161 -9.05 13.52 -3.50
N PRO A 162 -10.09 12.80 -3.06
CA PRO A 162 -10.97 13.28 -1.98
C PRO A 162 -10.20 13.56 -0.69
N SER A 163 -10.63 14.56 0.08
CA SER A 163 -10.02 14.90 1.37
C SER A 163 -9.94 13.69 2.31
N ASP A 164 -10.94 12.81 2.24
CA ASP A 164 -11.00 11.59 3.03
C ASP A 164 -9.91 10.56 2.67
N LEU A 165 -9.52 10.49 1.39
CA LEU A 165 -8.35 9.70 0.97
C LEU A 165 -7.06 10.40 1.40
N GLN A 166 -6.97 11.71 1.16
CA GLN A 166 -5.77 12.49 1.45
C GLN A 166 -5.34 12.42 2.92
N SER A 167 -6.30 12.33 3.85
CA SER A 167 -6.03 12.22 5.30
C SER A 167 -5.56 10.83 5.74
N LYS A 168 -5.79 9.79 4.93
CA LYS A 168 -5.52 8.38 5.28
C LYS A 168 -4.25 7.82 4.65
N VAL A 169 -3.86 8.33 3.47
CA VAL A 169 -2.68 7.88 2.71
C VAL A 169 -1.41 8.07 3.54
N LYS A 170 -0.57 7.04 3.52
CA LYS A 170 0.77 7.09 4.10
C LYS A 170 1.81 7.24 3.00
N SER A 171 2.86 8.02 3.29
CA SER A 171 4.03 8.09 2.41
C SER A 171 4.85 6.81 2.53
N VAL A 172 5.30 6.27 1.40
CA VAL A 172 6.16 5.08 1.33
C VAL A 172 7.46 5.38 0.61
N THR A 173 8.48 4.57 0.89
CA THR A 173 9.78 4.62 0.24
C THR A 173 9.71 3.88 -1.09
N LYS A 174 9.99 4.57 -2.20
CA LYS A 174 10.09 3.95 -3.53
C LYS A 174 11.52 4.10 -4.08
N LEU A 175 12.08 3.01 -4.58
CA LEU A 175 13.37 3.03 -5.27
C LEU A 175 13.17 3.22 -6.77
N THR A 176 14.07 3.97 -7.39
CA THR A 176 14.09 4.14 -8.84
C THR A 176 15.43 4.68 -9.31
N ASN A 177 15.76 4.47 -10.58
CA ASN A 177 16.93 5.11 -11.20
C ASN A 177 16.63 6.59 -11.52
N ASN A 178 17.19 7.48 -10.69
CA ASN A 178 17.05 8.94 -10.84
C ASN A 178 18.21 9.61 -11.58
N VAL A 179 19.12 8.84 -12.20
CA VAL A 179 20.22 9.40 -12.99
C VAL A 179 19.83 9.47 -14.47
N GLY A 180 19.19 8.43 -14.98
CA GLY A 180 18.81 8.27 -16.39
C GLY A 180 19.08 6.86 -16.89
N GLY A 181 18.49 6.51 -18.04
CA GLY A 181 18.46 5.14 -18.56
C GLY A 181 19.77 4.57 -19.10
N ALA A 182 20.73 5.43 -19.43
CA ALA A 182 21.92 5.05 -20.19
C ALA A 182 23.00 4.36 -19.34
N GLU A 183 23.11 4.72 -18.06
CA GLU A 183 24.13 4.19 -17.17
C GLU A 183 23.74 2.78 -16.69
N LYS A 184 24.51 1.78 -17.12
CA LYS A 184 24.18 0.36 -16.91
C LYS A 184 24.20 -0.02 -15.44
N ASN A 185 25.11 0.57 -14.66
CA ASN A 185 25.33 0.24 -13.25
C ASN A 185 24.85 1.36 -12.31
N ALA A 186 23.88 2.17 -12.74
CA ALA A 186 23.34 3.25 -11.92
C ALA A 186 22.79 2.71 -10.59
N ALA A 187 23.13 3.38 -9.50
CA ALA A 187 22.48 3.13 -8.23
C ALA A 187 21.05 3.68 -8.27
N VAL A 188 20.09 2.89 -7.77
CA VAL A 188 18.74 3.40 -7.50
C VAL A 188 18.75 4.27 -6.25
N THR A 189 17.96 5.33 -6.24
CA THR A 189 17.79 6.18 -5.06
C THR A 189 16.32 6.20 -4.62
N ALA A 190 16.12 6.55 -3.35
CA ALA A 190 14.81 6.52 -2.70
C ALA A 190 14.06 7.85 -2.84
N THR A 191 12.76 7.78 -3.09
CA THR A 191 11.80 8.87 -2.92
C THR A 191 10.81 8.54 -1.80
N SER A 192 10.25 9.58 -1.17
CA SER A 192 9.12 9.46 -0.25
C SER A 192 7.86 9.95 -0.96
N ASP A 193 6.93 9.03 -1.23
CA ASP A 193 5.78 9.29 -2.10
C ASP A 193 4.46 8.91 -1.41
N LYS A 194 3.48 9.82 -1.47
CA LYS A 194 2.07 9.58 -1.10
C LYS A 194 1.35 8.83 -2.21
N LEU A 195 1.48 9.35 -3.43
CA LEU A 195 1.03 8.70 -4.66
C LEU A 195 2.26 8.42 -5.52
N PHE A 196 2.31 7.21 -6.09
CA PHE A 196 3.41 6.77 -6.93
C PHE A 196 2.90 5.99 -8.15
N LEU A 197 3.75 5.83 -9.15
CA LEU A 197 3.56 4.88 -10.25
C LEU A 197 4.35 3.62 -9.96
N LEU A 198 3.92 2.47 -10.47
CA LEU A 198 4.70 1.23 -10.35
C LEU A 198 6.01 1.35 -11.16
N SER A 199 7.06 0.67 -10.70
CA SER A 199 8.25 0.43 -11.52
C SER A 199 8.06 -0.84 -12.34
N TYR A 200 8.89 -0.97 -13.36
CA TYR A 200 8.97 -2.19 -14.16
C TYR A 200 9.19 -3.44 -13.29
N SER A 201 10.17 -3.39 -12.37
CA SER A 201 10.54 -4.51 -11.49
C SER A 201 9.46 -4.91 -10.48
N GLU A 202 8.48 -4.03 -10.25
CA GLU A 202 7.34 -4.31 -9.37
C GLU A 202 6.21 -5.07 -10.06
N MET A 203 6.26 -5.19 -11.39
CA MET A 203 5.26 -5.91 -12.17
C MET A 203 5.77 -7.26 -12.65
N VAL A 204 7.06 -7.36 -12.98
CA VAL A 204 7.66 -8.58 -13.54
C VAL A 204 8.52 -9.32 -12.52
N PRO A 205 8.62 -10.66 -12.58
CA PRO A 205 9.45 -11.42 -11.64
C PRO A 205 10.95 -11.26 -11.92
N THR A 206 11.34 -10.97 -13.16
CA THR A 206 12.73 -10.75 -13.56
C THR A 206 12.76 -9.77 -14.72
N SER A 207 13.63 -8.77 -14.64
CA SER A 207 13.76 -7.77 -15.70
C SER A 207 14.27 -8.38 -17.00
N TYR A 208 13.75 -7.91 -18.13
CA TYR A 208 14.24 -8.29 -19.46
C TYR A 208 15.68 -7.79 -19.67
N TRP A 209 16.02 -6.65 -19.06
CA TRP A 209 17.32 -6.02 -19.19
C TRP A 209 18.28 -6.36 -18.03
N ALA A 210 17.95 -7.32 -17.16
CA ALA A 210 18.73 -7.61 -15.96
C ALA A 210 20.23 -7.86 -16.22
N SER A 211 20.58 -8.44 -17.38
CA SER A 211 21.97 -8.71 -17.77
C SER A 211 22.72 -7.47 -18.28
N SER A 212 22.02 -6.49 -18.85
CA SER A 212 22.63 -5.32 -19.52
C SER A 212 22.48 -4.03 -18.69
N TYR A 213 21.42 -3.94 -17.90
CA TYR A 213 21.07 -2.84 -17.00
C TYR A 213 20.56 -3.42 -15.67
N PRO A 214 21.47 -3.94 -14.80
CA PRO A 214 21.08 -4.62 -13.56
C PRO A 214 20.14 -3.82 -12.65
N TRP A 215 20.24 -2.48 -12.64
CA TRP A 215 19.38 -1.61 -11.83
C TRP A 215 17.89 -1.75 -12.16
N THR A 216 17.52 -2.23 -13.35
CA THR A 216 16.13 -2.48 -13.74
C THR A 216 15.46 -3.59 -12.93
N SER A 217 16.21 -4.31 -12.09
CA SER A 217 15.70 -5.28 -11.11
C SER A 217 15.76 -4.75 -9.68
N SER A 218 16.19 -3.50 -9.46
CA SER A 218 16.47 -2.93 -8.14
C SER A 218 15.50 -1.83 -7.73
N GLU A 219 14.52 -1.50 -8.57
CA GLU A 219 13.54 -0.42 -8.31
C GLU A 219 12.37 -0.86 -7.40
N GLY A 220 12.39 -2.11 -6.90
CA GLY A 220 11.32 -2.71 -6.10
C GLY A 220 11.12 -4.18 -6.44
N THR A 221 10.31 -4.88 -5.64
CA THR A 221 10.00 -6.30 -5.83
C THR A 221 8.61 -6.49 -6.41
N GLN A 222 8.39 -7.59 -7.15
CA GLN A 222 7.08 -7.86 -7.75
C GLN A 222 5.95 -7.88 -6.71
N TYR A 223 4.90 -7.09 -6.93
CA TYR A 223 3.71 -7.07 -6.08
C TYR A 223 2.97 -8.42 -6.09
N GLU A 224 2.37 -8.77 -4.96
CA GLU A 224 1.70 -10.05 -4.73
C GLU A 224 0.62 -10.34 -5.77
N ALA A 225 -0.13 -9.32 -6.20
CA ALA A 225 -1.19 -9.49 -7.19
C ALA A 225 -0.70 -9.87 -8.60
N PHE A 226 0.61 -9.73 -8.89
CA PHE A 226 1.20 -10.07 -10.18
C PHE A 226 1.96 -11.40 -10.16
N LYS A 227 2.29 -11.93 -8.97
CA LYS A 227 2.99 -13.22 -8.81
C LYS A 227 2.20 -14.34 -9.47
N GLY A 228 2.83 -15.06 -10.40
CA GLY A 228 2.20 -16.13 -11.19
C GLY A 228 1.19 -15.67 -12.25
N LYS A 229 0.93 -14.35 -12.38
CA LYS A 229 -0.02 -13.77 -13.35
C LYS A 229 0.66 -12.90 -14.42
N VAL A 230 1.81 -12.31 -14.10
CA VAL A 230 2.68 -11.63 -15.08
C VAL A 230 3.82 -12.60 -15.38
N THR A 231 3.72 -13.28 -16.51
CA THR A 231 4.70 -14.29 -16.95
C THR A 231 5.60 -13.78 -18.07
N ASN A 232 5.16 -12.74 -18.79
CA ASN A 232 5.93 -12.12 -19.86
C ASN A 232 6.53 -10.80 -19.39
N ASN A 233 7.85 -10.65 -19.47
CA ASN A 233 8.52 -9.40 -19.14
C ASN A 233 8.75 -8.50 -20.38
N TYR A 234 8.69 -9.07 -21.59
CA TYR A 234 8.83 -8.34 -22.85
C TYR A 234 7.72 -8.69 -23.87
N SER A 235 6.51 -8.96 -23.37
CA SER A 235 5.32 -9.22 -24.19
C SER A 235 4.05 -8.94 -23.37
N ALA A 236 2.89 -9.09 -24.01
CA ALA A 236 1.58 -8.81 -23.43
C ALA A 236 1.27 -9.68 -22.19
N ASN A 237 0.57 -9.09 -21.21
CA ASN A 237 0.02 -9.77 -20.04
C ASN A 237 -1.41 -9.29 -19.78
N GLU A 238 -2.39 -10.19 -19.80
CA GLU A 238 -3.79 -9.82 -19.53
C GLU A 238 -3.99 -9.18 -18.15
N SER A 239 -3.19 -9.60 -17.16
CA SER A 239 -3.24 -9.11 -15.78
C SER A 239 -2.83 -7.64 -15.58
N LEU A 240 -2.21 -7.02 -16.60
CA LEU A 240 -1.77 -5.61 -16.57
C LEU A 240 -2.66 -4.68 -17.40
N LYS A 241 -3.67 -5.21 -18.10
CA LYS A 241 -4.53 -4.42 -18.99
C LYS A 241 -5.52 -3.56 -18.20
N ILE A 242 -5.61 -2.31 -18.62
CA ILE A 242 -6.67 -1.37 -18.21
C ILE A 242 -7.49 -0.84 -19.39
N GLY A 243 -7.23 -1.36 -20.60
CA GLY A 243 -7.82 -0.88 -21.86
C GLY A 243 -7.13 0.36 -22.44
N SER A 244 -5.95 0.73 -21.95
CA SER A 244 -5.13 1.83 -22.47
C SER A 244 -3.70 1.77 -21.93
N ASN A 245 -2.81 2.59 -22.49
CA ASN A 245 -1.42 2.71 -22.02
C ASN A 245 -1.38 3.42 -20.67
N TRP A 246 -0.51 3.01 -19.75
CA TRP A 246 -0.31 3.70 -18.47
C TRP A 246 1.14 3.77 -18.02
N TRP A 247 1.53 4.92 -17.48
CA TRP A 247 2.92 5.22 -17.12
C TRP A 247 3.48 4.33 -16.02
N GLU A 248 4.78 4.03 -16.14
CA GLU A 248 5.63 3.53 -15.06
C GLU A 248 6.55 4.66 -14.56
N ARG A 249 7.11 4.53 -13.36
CA ARG A 249 8.15 5.45 -12.88
C ARG A 249 9.54 5.15 -13.46
N SER A 250 9.73 3.94 -13.99
CA SER A 250 11.01 3.48 -14.53
C SER A 250 11.39 4.25 -15.81
N VAL A 251 12.63 4.71 -15.88
CA VAL A 251 13.22 5.24 -17.12
C VAL A 251 13.51 4.10 -18.09
N VAL A 252 13.56 4.39 -19.40
CA VAL A 252 13.90 3.36 -20.40
C VAL A 252 15.37 2.96 -20.27
N PRO A 253 15.70 1.66 -20.13
CA PRO A 253 17.08 1.20 -19.98
C PRO A 253 17.81 1.11 -21.33
N ASN A 254 18.10 2.27 -21.91
CA ASN A 254 18.90 2.42 -23.12
C ASN A 254 19.51 3.83 -23.18
N THR A 255 20.11 4.19 -24.33
CA THR A 255 20.71 5.52 -24.55
C THR A 255 19.69 6.62 -24.84
N LEU A 256 18.38 6.33 -24.86
CA LEU A 256 17.35 7.36 -25.04
C LEU A 256 17.19 8.15 -23.75
N SER A 257 17.61 9.41 -23.79
CA SER A 257 17.55 10.34 -22.66
C SER A 257 16.21 11.08 -22.52
N THR A 258 15.15 10.61 -23.20
CA THR A 258 13.90 11.36 -23.37
C THR A 258 12.66 10.61 -22.92
N SER A 259 12.77 9.33 -22.57
CA SER A 259 11.63 8.42 -22.47
C SER A 259 11.55 7.70 -21.12
N PHE A 260 10.33 7.30 -20.78
CA PHE A 260 9.99 6.47 -19.62
C PHE A 260 9.25 5.22 -20.08
N LEU A 261 9.29 4.16 -19.27
CA LEU A 261 8.52 2.95 -19.53
C LEU A 261 7.03 3.20 -19.27
N PHE A 262 6.20 2.45 -20.00
CA PHE A 262 4.78 2.37 -19.76
C PHE A 262 4.30 0.95 -20.08
N VAL A 263 3.17 0.58 -19.47
CA VAL A 263 2.45 -0.64 -19.83
C VAL A 263 1.53 -0.35 -21.01
N HIS A 264 1.73 -1.04 -22.13
CA HIS A 264 0.90 -0.89 -23.33
C HIS A 264 -0.54 -1.37 -23.10
N ASP A 265 -1.47 -0.98 -23.97
CA ASP A 265 -2.90 -1.34 -23.88
C ASP A 265 -3.18 -2.86 -23.87
N ASN A 266 -2.23 -3.66 -24.37
CA ASN A 266 -2.24 -5.12 -24.37
C ASN A 266 -1.57 -5.72 -23.12
N GLY A 267 -1.11 -4.89 -22.19
CA GLY A 267 -0.48 -5.27 -20.93
C GLY A 267 1.02 -5.59 -21.03
N GLN A 268 1.71 -5.17 -22.10
CA GLN A 268 3.16 -5.31 -22.20
C GLN A 268 3.87 -4.24 -21.34
N PRO A 269 4.66 -4.63 -20.31
CA PRO A 269 5.32 -3.69 -19.39
C PRO A 269 6.64 -3.11 -19.92
N SER A 270 7.08 -3.49 -21.11
CA SER A 270 8.39 -3.06 -21.66
C SER A 270 8.28 -1.99 -22.75
N SER A 271 7.09 -1.39 -22.92
CA SER A 271 6.88 -0.31 -23.89
C SER A 271 7.38 1.01 -23.34
N PHE A 272 7.55 2.01 -24.22
CA PHE A 272 8.07 3.30 -23.80
C PHE A 272 7.48 4.45 -24.62
N GLY A 273 7.38 5.61 -23.96
CA GLY A 273 6.89 6.85 -24.54
C GLY A 273 7.82 8.00 -24.19
N GLY A 274 7.80 9.03 -25.03
CA GLY A 274 8.51 10.27 -24.75
C GLY A 274 7.93 10.94 -23.52
N ALA A 275 8.78 11.57 -22.71
CA ALA A 275 8.33 12.26 -21.50
C ALA A 275 7.18 13.29 -21.72
N PRO A 276 7.06 13.97 -22.88
CA PRO A 276 5.94 14.86 -23.19
C PRO A 276 4.62 14.16 -23.57
N ASP A 277 4.63 12.85 -23.83
CA ASP A 277 3.44 12.12 -24.27
C ASP A 277 2.36 12.11 -23.18
N VAL A 278 1.10 12.32 -23.56
CA VAL A 278 -0.01 12.25 -22.60
C VAL A 278 -0.50 10.81 -22.52
N ILE A 279 -0.15 10.12 -21.43
CA ILE A 279 -0.54 8.74 -21.16
C ILE A 279 -1.36 8.69 -19.86
N ASN A 280 -2.15 7.63 -19.66
CA ASN A 280 -2.89 7.46 -18.42
C ASN A 280 -1.95 7.34 -17.23
N VAL A 281 -2.39 7.93 -16.13
CA VAL A 281 -1.71 7.86 -14.84
C VAL A 281 -2.53 6.89 -14.00
N CYS A 282 -1.88 5.84 -13.49
CA CYS A 282 -2.48 4.92 -12.53
C CYS A 282 -1.81 5.12 -11.16
N PRO A 283 -2.27 6.10 -10.35
CA PRO A 283 -1.73 6.26 -9.01
C PRO A 283 -1.88 4.99 -8.19
N ALA A 284 -0.80 4.63 -7.50
CA ALA A 284 -0.79 3.70 -6.40
C ALA A 284 -0.56 4.45 -5.07
N TRP A 285 -1.06 3.89 -3.98
CA TRP A 285 -0.92 4.45 -2.63
C TRP A 285 -1.02 3.36 -1.58
N CYS A 286 -0.61 3.71 -0.37
CA CYS A 286 -0.58 2.80 0.77
C CYS A 286 -1.36 3.33 1.97
N PHE A 287 -1.87 2.39 2.76
CA PHE A 287 -2.47 2.63 4.07
C PHE A 287 -1.70 1.95 5.19
#